data_AF-A0A1D6LAM8-F1
#
_entry.id   AF-A0A1D6LAM8-F1
#
_cell.length_a   1.000
_cell.length_b   1.000
_cell.length_c   1.000
_cell.angle_alpha   90.00
_cell.angle_beta   90.00
_cell.angle_gamma   90.00
#
_symmetry.space_group_name_H-M   'P 1'
#
loop_
_entity.id
_entity.type
_entity.pdbx_description
1 polymer ?
#
loop_
_entity_poly.entity_id
_entity_poly.type
_entity_poly.pdbx_seq_one_letter_code
_entity_poly.pdbx_strand_id
1 'polypeptide(L)'
;MSTLTWSVVSTVEGRVPLASEGMTLVHSNYNGYDYLVSFGGYNGRYSNEVYTLKLSLKSDSQPIVEEETVSDTISRVREPETEISQDGRIREIAMDSADSDLNNRNDEASEQLVADLKAQKEELEATINREQLQTVQLKEDIAQAETRNAELTKELQAVRGQLASEQSRCFKLEVDVAELRQKLQSMDALEKEVELLRRQKAASEQAALDAKQRQGSGGMWGWLAGSPPPSQ
;
A
#
# COMPACT_ATOMS: atom_id res chain seq x y z
N MET A 1 -8.93 5.49 -29.38
CA MET A 1 -8.57 5.40 -27.95
C MET A 1 -7.97 4.02 -27.72
N SER A 2 -6.73 3.93 -27.25
CA SER A 2 -6.10 2.64 -26.95
C SER A 2 -6.69 2.06 -25.67
N THR A 3 -7.36 0.92 -25.77
CA THR A 3 -7.84 0.16 -24.61
C THR A 3 -6.65 -0.56 -23.98
N LEU A 4 -6.29 -0.17 -22.75
CA LEU A 4 -5.34 -0.92 -21.95
C LEU A 4 -6.03 -2.19 -21.45
N THR A 5 -5.49 -3.35 -21.81
CA THR A 5 -5.93 -4.66 -21.34
C THR A 5 -4.98 -5.16 -20.26
N TRP A 6 -5.53 -5.50 -19.10
CA TRP A 6 -4.79 -6.13 -18.02
C TRP A 6 -4.79 -7.64 -18.21
N SER A 7 -3.65 -8.29 -18.04
CA SER A 7 -3.52 -9.75 -18.05
C SER A 7 -2.74 -10.22 -16.83
N VAL A 8 -3.14 -11.38 -16.29
CA VAL A 8 -2.43 -12.01 -15.17
C VAL A 8 -1.31 -12.87 -15.75
N VAL A 9 -0.06 -12.48 -15.47
CA VAL A 9 1.13 -13.16 -15.99
C VAL A 9 1.54 -14.33 -15.09
N SER A 10 1.36 -14.20 -13.78
CA SER A 10 1.68 -15.24 -12.80
C SER A 10 0.92 -14.99 -11.50
N THR A 11 0.68 -16.05 -10.73
CA THR A 11 0.18 -15.98 -9.35
C THR A 11 1.14 -16.78 -8.49
N VAL A 12 1.56 -16.19 -7.37
CA VAL A 12 2.53 -16.79 -6.45
C VAL A 12 1.96 -16.83 -5.04
N GLU A 13 2.31 -17.86 -4.27
CA GLU A 13 1.90 -17.98 -2.87
C GLU A 13 2.65 -16.98 -1.98
N GLY A 14 2.14 -16.72 -0.78
CA GLY A 14 2.78 -15.81 0.16
C GLY A 14 4.21 -16.21 0.52
N ARG A 15 5.05 -15.23 0.83
CA ARG A 15 6.47 -15.35 1.19
C ARG A 15 7.45 -15.70 0.06
N VAL A 16 7.08 -15.54 -1.21
CA VAL A 16 8.09 -15.48 -2.29
C VAL A 16 8.54 -14.04 -2.58
N PRO A 17 9.75 -13.84 -3.14
CA PRO A 17 10.27 -12.53 -3.52
C PRO A 17 9.36 -11.74 -4.45
N LEU A 18 8.68 -12.43 -5.37
CA LEU A 18 7.66 -11.89 -6.26
C LEU A 18 6.36 -11.44 -5.58
N ALA A 19 6.25 -11.63 -4.27
CA ALA A 19 5.19 -11.09 -3.41
C ALA A 19 5.72 -10.06 -2.40
N SER A 20 7.00 -9.67 -2.48
CA SER A 20 7.61 -8.70 -1.57
C SER A 20 7.14 -7.28 -1.79
N GLU A 21 6.88 -6.55 -0.72
CA GLU A 21 6.57 -5.13 -0.83
C GLU A 21 7.80 -4.35 -1.32
N GLY A 22 7.60 -3.37 -2.21
CA GLY A 22 8.68 -2.51 -2.69
C GLY A 22 9.70 -3.19 -3.61
N MET A 23 9.36 -4.32 -4.23
CA MET A 23 10.21 -4.94 -5.24
C MET A 23 10.30 -4.07 -6.51
N THR A 24 11.40 -4.19 -7.23
CA THR A 24 11.54 -3.61 -8.58
C THR A 24 11.36 -4.70 -9.62
N LEU A 25 10.59 -4.40 -10.67
CA LEU A 25 10.33 -5.30 -11.80
C LEU A 25 10.90 -4.70 -13.09
N VAL A 26 11.63 -5.52 -13.85
CA VAL A 26 12.23 -5.15 -15.13
C VAL A 26 11.89 -6.22 -16.16
N HIS A 27 11.32 -5.79 -17.29
CA HIS A 27 11.13 -6.64 -18.46
C HIS A 27 12.42 -6.68 -19.29
N SER A 28 12.87 -7.88 -19.70
CA SER A 28 14.06 -8.06 -20.53
C SER A 28 13.83 -9.16 -21.56
N ASN A 29 14.20 -8.90 -22.80
CA ASN A 29 14.24 -9.94 -23.84
C ASN A 29 15.67 -10.45 -23.98
N TYR A 30 15.87 -11.76 -23.87
CA TYR A 30 17.18 -12.40 -24.02
C TYR A 30 17.04 -13.71 -24.79
N ASN A 31 17.86 -13.91 -25.82
CA ASN A 31 17.81 -15.07 -26.71
C ASN A 31 16.40 -15.37 -27.26
N GLY A 32 15.63 -14.33 -27.58
CA GLY A 32 14.28 -14.46 -28.15
C GLY A 32 13.20 -14.89 -27.15
N TYR A 33 13.53 -14.95 -25.87
CA TYR A 33 12.56 -15.18 -24.80
C TYR A 33 12.39 -13.91 -23.97
N ASP A 34 11.15 -13.64 -23.59
CA ASP A 34 10.83 -12.57 -22.65
C ASP A 34 11.02 -13.05 -21.22
N TYR A 35 11.63 -12.20 -20.40
CA TYR A 35 11.88 -12.43 -18.99
C TYR A 35 11.36 -11.27 -18.16
N LEU A 36 10.80 -11.59 -17.01
CA LEU A 36 10.50 -10.65 -15.95
C LEU A 36 11.53 -10.86 -14.84
N VAL A 37 12.38 -9.87 -14.64
CA VAL A 37 13.39 -9.85 -13.60
C VAL A 37 12.85 -9.06 -12.41
N SER A 38 12.91 -9.65 -11.23
CA SER A 38 12.49 -9.04 -9.98
C SER A 38 13.65 -9.02 -8.99
N PHE A 39 13.84 -7.90 -8.30
CA PHE A 39 14.89 -7.75 -7.31
C PHE A 39 14.50 -6.74 -6.23
N GLY A 40 15.10 -6.89 -5.06
CA GLY A 40 14.78 -6.07 -3.89
C GLY A 40 13.43 -6.42 -3.26
N GLY A 41 13.01 -5.56 -2.35
CA GLY A 41 11.74 -5.68 -1.62
C GLY A 41 11.89 -6.21 -0.20
N TYR A 42 10.78 -6.22 0.52
CA TYR A 42 10.68 -6.61 1.91
C TYR A 42 9.61 -7.69 2.11
N ASN A 43 10.02 -8.80 2.71
CA ASN A 43 9.15 -9.94 3.04
C ASN A 43 9.58 -10.52 4.40
N GLY A 44 9.51 -9.67 5.43
CA GLY A 44 10.03 -9.96 6.79
C GLY A 44 11.54 -9.74 6.96
N ARG A 45 12.30 -9.68 5.85
CA ARG A 45 13.68 -9.17 5.78
C ARG A 45 13.94 -8.59 4.40
N TYR A 46 14.89 -7.66 4.30
CA TYR A 46 15.38 -7.20 2.99
C TYR A 46 16.09 -8.35 2.27
N SER A 47 15.71 -8.58 1.01
CA SER A 47 16.38 -9.55 0.14
C SER A 47 17.03 -8.84 -1.04
N ASN A 48 18.29 -9.17 -1.31
CA ASN A 48 19.04 -8.72 -2.49
C ASN A 48 19.11 -9.80 -3.57
N GLU A 49 18.33 -10.87 -3.42
CA GLU A 49 18.26 -11.94 -4.40
C GLU A 49 17.54 -11.46 -5.67
N VAL A 50 18.00 -11.96 -6.82
CA VAL A 50 17.45 -11.62 -8.13
C VAL A 50 16.69 -12.84 -8.65
N TYR A 51 15.43 -12.64 -9.01
CA TYR A 51 14.54 -13.69 -9.50
C TYR A 51 14.14 -13.40 -10.93
N THR A 52 14.29 -14.41 -11.80
CA THR A 52 13.99 -14.31 -13.23
C THR A 52 12.87 -15.26 -13.58
N LEU A 53 11.76 -14.72 -14.07
CA LEU A 53 10.65 -15.50 -14.61
C LEU A 53 10.69 -15.44 -16.13
N LYS A 54 10.75 -16.60 -16.78
CA LYS A 54 10.60 -16.69 -18.23
C LYS A 54 9.11 -16.55 -18.59
N LEU A 55 8.78 -15.47 -19.29
CA LEU A 55 7.42 -15.22 -19.76
C LEU A 55 7.15 -16.14 -20.96
N SER A 56 6.15 -17.00 -20.79
CA SER A 56 5.60 -17.79 -21.89
C SER A 56 4.25 -17.18 -22.22
N LEU A 57 4.22 -16.27 -23.21
CA LEU A 57 2.96 -15.78 -23.77
C LEU A 57 2.27 -16.98 -24.41
N LYS A 58 1.36 -17.62 -23.67
CA LYS A 58 0.37 -18.51 -24.27
C LYS A 58 -0.53 -17.61 -25.08
N SER A 59 -0.29 -17.53 -26.39
CA SER A 59 -1.33 -17.13 -27.31
C SER A 59 -2.54 -18.02 -27.03
N ASP A 60 -3.73 -17.43 -26.90
CA ASP A 60 -5.00 -18.15 -26.84
C ASP A 60 -5.17 -18.95 -28.15
N SER A 61 -4.54 -20.11 -28.18
CA SER A 61 -4.77 -21.19 -29.12
C SER A 61 -4.87 -22.43 -28.25
N GLN A 62 -6.10 -22.72 -27.81
CA GLN A 62 -6.43 -23.97 -27.15
C GLN A 62 -5.92 -25.14 -28.00
N PRO A 63 -5.14 -26.07 -27.46
CA PRO A 63 -5.12 -27.42 -27.98
C PRO A 63 -6.30 -28.16 -27.35
N ILE A 64 -7.30 -28.45 -28.19
CA ILE A 64 -8.11 -29.66 -28.08
C ILE A 64 -7.13 -30.84 -27.95
N VAL A 65 -7.33 -31.69 -26.94
CA VAL A 65 -7.27 -33.16 -27.01
C VAL A 65 -7.35 -33.73 -25.57
N GLU A 66 -8.44 -34.47 -25.39
CA GLU A 66 -8.61 -35.72 -24.64
C GLU A 66 -8.66 -35.72 -23.10
N GLU A 67 -9.91 -35.81 -22.67
CA GLU A 67 -10.46 -36.15 -21.37
C GLU A 67 -10.20 -37.64 -21.08
N GLU A 68 -9.13 -37.97 -20.35
CA GLU A 68 -8.99 -39.27 -19.69
C GLU A 68 -9.65 -39.20 -18.31
N THR A 69 -10.80 -39.85 -18.21
CA THR A 69 -11.58 -40.02 -16.99
C THR A 69 -10.96 -41.12 -16.14
N VAL A 70 -10.28 -40.76 -15.05
CA VAL A 70 -9.95 -41.72 -13.99
C VAL A 70 -11.12 -41.77 -13.01
N SER A 71 -11.93 -42.80 -13.24
CA SER A 71 -13.12 -43.18 -12.48
C SER A 71 -12.74 -43.63 -11.07
N ASP A 72 -13.30 -42.93 -10.09
CA ASP A 72 -13.43 -43.38 -8.70
C ASP A 72 -14.51 -44.48 -8.68
N THR A 73 -14.14 -45.73 -8.40
CA THR A 73 -15.13 -46.81 -8.21
C THR A 73 -14.64 -47.84 -7.20
N ILE A 74 -15.17 -47.71 -5.99
CA ILE A 74 -15.29 -48.78 -5.00
C ILE A 74 -16.02 -49.96 -5.64
N SER A 75 -15.40 -51.15 -5.72
CA SER A 75 -16.03 -52.45 -5.40
C SER A 75 -15.22 -53.66 -5.85
N ARG A 76 -15.14 -54.63 -4.91
CA ARG A 76 -15.17 -56.09 -5.11
C ARG A 76 -13.85 -56.78 -5.52
N VAL A 77 -13.16 -57.32 -4.52
CA VAL A 77 -12.26 -58.47 -4.69
C VAL A 77 -12.98 -59.72 -4.16
N ARG A 78 -13.20 -60.67 -5.07
CA ARG A 78 -13.74 -62.01 -4.83
C ARG A 78 -12.59 -62.99 -5.06
N GLU A 79 -12.54 -64.01 -4.20
CA GLU A 79 -11.50 -65.05 -4.08
C GLU A 79 -11.18 -65.79 -5.38
N PRO A 80 -10.06 -66.54 -5.38
CA PRO A 80 -10.23 -67.96 -5.66
C PRO A 80 -9.56 -68.90 -4.64
N GLU A 81 -10.31 -69.98 -4.44
CA GLU A 81 -10.12 -71.23 -3.72
C GLU A 81 -8.73 -71.88 -3.88
N THR A 82 -8.23 -72.46 -2.78
CA THR A 82 -7.30 -73.60 -2.81
C THR A 82 -7.74 -74.64 -1.79
N GLU A 83 -8.45 -75.67 -2.25
CA GLU A 83 -8.51 -76.97 -1.59
C GLU A 83 -7.27 -77.76 -1.98
N ILE A 84 -6.47 -78.28 -1.04
CA ILE A 84 -6.11 -79.71 -1.01
C ILE A 84 -5.79 -80.13 0.44
N SER A 85 -6.55 -81.12 0.88
CA SER A 85 -6.39 -81.93 2.08
C SER A 85 -5.06 -82.69 2.11
N GLN A 86 -4.41 -82.80 3.28
CA GLN A 86 -3.88 -84.07 3.75
C GLN A 86 -3.60 -84.10 5.26
N ASP A 87 -4.30 -85.06 5.87
CA ASP A 87 -4.21 -85.67 7.19
C ASP A 87 -2.79 -86.19 7.51
N GLY A 88 -2.32 -85.98 8.74
CA GLY A 88 -0.95 -86.25 9.14
C GLY A 88 -0.67 -86.10 10.63
N ARG A 89 -1.41 -86.84 11.46
CA ARG A 89 -1.08 -87.35 12.81
C ARG A 89 0.29 -86.92 13.39
N ILE A 90 0.31 -85.88 14.23
CA ILE A 90 1.51 -85.46 14.99
C ILE A 90 1.71 -86.40 16.18
N ARG A 91 2.85 -87.11 16.19
CA ARG A 91 3.36 -87.82 17.37
C ARG A 91 4.08 -86.81 18.25
N GLU A 92 3.70 -86.83 19.52
CA GLU A 92 4.38 -86.24 20.66
C GLU A 92 5.88 -86.55 20.62
N ILE A 93 6.70 -85.52 20.45
CA ILE A 93 8.13 -85.58 20.70
C ILE A 93 8.37 -84.65 21.89
N ALA A 94 8.58 -85.27 23.06
CA ALA A 94 9.22 -84.61 24.18
C ALA A 94 10.62 -84.18 23.76
N MET A 95 10.87 -82.86 23.70
CA MET A 95 12.21 -82.31 23.67
C MET A 95 12.42 -81.46 24.92
N ASP A 96 13.42 -81.90 25.65
CA ASP A 96 13.92 -81.38 26.91
C ASP A 96 14.67 -80.05 26.69
N SER A 97 14.40 -79.11 27.61
CA SER A 97 15.17 -77.92 28.00
C SER A 97 16.23 -77.34 27.05
N ALA A 98 15.82 -76.34 26.25
CA ALA A 98 16.71 -75.26 25.77
C ALA A 98 16.02 -73.87 25.65
N ASP A 99 14.70 -73.77 25.93
CA ASP A 99 13.89 -72.57 25.64
C ASP A 99 13.96 -71.44 26.71
N SER A 100 14.56 -71.68 27.87
CA SER A 100 14.57 -70.66 28.94
C SER A 100 15.44 -69.44 28.61
N ASP A 101 16.55 -69.64 27.90
CA ASP A 101 17.50 -68.57 27.59
C ASP A 101 17.04 -67.69 26.41
N LEU A 102 16.23 -68.23 25.49
CA LEU A 102 15.64 -67.47 24.38
C LEU A 102 14.41 -66.66 24.83
N ASN A 103 13.59 -67.21 25.73
CA ASN A 103 12.44 -66.49 26.28
C ASN A 103 12.86 -65.32 27.18
N ASN A 104 13.86 -65.50 28.07
CA ASN A 104 14.37 -64.40 28.90
C ASN A 104 14.95 -63.23 28.08
N ARG A 105 15.66 -63.52 26.98
CA ARG A 105 16.19 -62.48 26.08
C ARG A 105 15.09 -61.72 25.32
N ASN A 106 14.02 -62.40 24.95
CA ASN A 106 12.88 -61.77 24.28
C ASN A 106 12.09 -60.88 25.25
N ASP A 107 11.97 -61.30 26.51
CA ASP A 107 11.32 -60.52 27.57
C ASP A 107 12.14 -59.26 27.92
N GLU A 108 13.47 -59.37 28.05
CA GLU A 108 14.35 -58.20 28.26
C GLU A 108 14.29 -57.21 27.08
N ALA A 109 14.29 -57.71 25.83
CA ALA A 109 14.19 -56.86 24.65
C ALA A 109 12.80 -56.19 24.53
N SER A 110 11.74 -56.90 24.89
CA SER A 110 10.36 -56.39 24.98
C SER A 110 10.26 -55.28 26.03
N GLU A 111 10.82 -55.49 27.23
CA GLU A 111 10.84 -54.49 28.30
C GLU A 111 11.62 -53.23 27.91
N GLN A 112 12.77 -53.39 27.24
CA GLN A 112 13.56 -52.29 26.72
C GLN A 112 12.76 -51.46 25.70
N LEU A 113 12.05 -52.12 24.78
CA LEU A 113 11.22 -51.48 23.76
C LEU A 113 10.04 -50.73 24.40
N VAL A 114 9.43 -51.29 25.43
CA VAL A 114 8.37 -50.63 26.21
C VAL A 114 8.90 -49.41 26.97
N ALA A 115 10.11 -49.49 27.52
CA ALA A 115 10.75 -48.35 28.20
C ALA A 115 11.07 -47.22 27.20
N ASP A 116 11.61 -47.54 26.03
CA ASP A 116 11.89 -46.59 24.96
C ASP A 116 10.60 -45.93 24.44
N LEU A 117 9.53 -46.71 24.24
CA LEU A 117 8.22 -46.18 23.85
C LEU A 117 7.61 -45.25 24.91
N LYS A 118 7.79 -45.55 26.20
CA LYS A 118 7.35 -44.66 27.29
C LYS A 118 8.14 -43.35 27.31
N ALA A 119 9.46 -43.42 27.14
CA ALA A 119 10.30 -42.23 27.06
C ALA A 119 9.92 -41.34 25.87
N GLN A 120 9.70 -41.93 24.69
CA GLN A 120 9.23 -41.20 23.50
C GLN A 120 7.85 -40.60 23.72
N LYS A 121 6.94 -41.31 24.39
CA LYS A 121 5.61 -40.80 24.74
C LYS A 121 5.72 -39.57 25.65
N GLU A 122 6.54 -39.64 26.71
CA GLU A 122 6.76 -38.50 27.62
C GLU A 122 7.38 -37.30 26.90
N GLU A 123 8.34 -37.55 25.99
CA GLU A 123 8.93 -36.49 25.16
C GLU A 123 7.90 -35.84 24.24
N LEU A 124 7.06 -36.62 23.57
CA LEU A 124 5.98 -36.13 22.72
C LEU A 124 4.93 -35.36 23.52
N GLU A 125 4.57 -35.79 24.73
CA GLU A 125 3.67 -35.04 25.61
C GLU A 125 4.30 -33.70 26.03
N ALA A 126 5.61 -33.67 26.31
CA ALA A 126 6.32 -32.44 26.62
C ALA A 126 6.40 -31.47 25.42
N THR A 127 6.58 -31.98 24.19
CA THR A 127 6.57 -31.14 22.99
C THR A 127 5.18 -30.58 22.69
N ILE A 128 4.13 -31.40 22.81
CA ILE A 128 2.74 -30.96 22.67
C ILE A 128 2.43 -29.84 23.66
N ASN A 129 2.79 -29.99 24.94
CA ASN A 129 2.55 -28.96 25.96
C ASN A 129 3.28 -27.64 25.64
N ARG A 130 4.52 -27.72 25.13
CA ARG A 130 5.29 -26.55 24.72
C ARG A 130 4.66 -25.84 23.52
N GLU A 131 4.25 -26.59 22.50
CA GLU A 131 3.58 -26.05 21.31
C GLU A 131 2.21 -25.45 21.66
N GLN A 132 1.46 -26.05 22.58
CA GLN A 132 0.22 -25.48 23.08
C GLN A 132 0.45 -24.14 23.78
N LEU A 133 1.48 -24.04 24.63
CA LEU A 133 1.83 -22.78 25.28
C LEU A 133 2.24 -21.71 24.27
N GLN A 134 3.09 -22.06 23.30
CA GLN A 134 3.48 -21.17 22.21
C GLN A 134 2.27 -20.72 21.38
N THR A 135 1.33 -21.62 21.10
CA THR A 135 0.09 -21.29 20.38
C THR A 135 -0.76 -20.28 21.14
N VAL A 136 -0.86 -20.41 22.47
CA VAL A 136 -1.58 -19.43 23.30
C VAL A 136 -0.87 -18.08 23.28
N GLN A 137 0.45 -18.05 23.42
CA GLN A 137 1.22 -16.81 23.35
C GLN A 137 1.06 -16.09 22.00
N LEU A 138 1.20 -16.82 20.90
CA LEU A 138 1.03 -16.25 19.56
C LEU A 138 -0.39 -15.71 19.33
N LYS A 139 -1.42 -16.37 19.87
CA LYS A 139 -2.80 -15.87 19.82
C LYS A 139 -2.96 -14.55 20.59
N GLU A 140 -2.31 -14.43 21.76
CA GLU A 140 -2.30 -13.18 22.51
C GLU A 140 -1.57 -12.07 21.74
N ASP A 141 -0.40 -12.35 21.20
CA ASP A 141 0.38 -11.39 20.41
C ASP A 141 -0.40 -10.92 19.17
N ILE A 142 -1.13 -11.82 18.49
CA ILE A 142 -2.03 -11.47 17.38
C ILE A 142 -3.14 -10.55 17.87
N ALA A 143 -3.83 -10.86 18.95
CA ALA A 143 -4.91 -10.00 19.48
C ALA A 143 -4.38 -8.62 19.91
N GLN A 144 -3.18 -8.55 20.50
CA GLN A 144 -2.55 -7.29 20.83
C GLN A 144 -2.12 -6.51 19.57
N ALA A 145 -1.66 -7.18 18.51
CA ALA A 145 -1.34 -6.52 17.25
C ALA A 145 -2.59 -5.99 16.54
N GLU A 146 -3.69 -6.74 16.55
CA GLU A 146 -4.99 -6.35 16.00
C GLU A 146 -5.56 -5.11 16.71
N THR A 147 -5.50 -5.07 18.04
CA THR A 147 -5.95 -3.91 18.82
C THR A 147 -5.12 -2.66 18.51
N ARG A 148 -3.78 -2.76 18.48
CA ARG A 148 -2.90 -1.65 18.07
C ARG A 148 -3.19 -1.18 16.65
N ASN A 149 -3.45 -2.10 15.72
CA ASN A 149 -3.80 -1.75 14.34
C ASN A 149 -5.13 -0.99 14.26
N ALA A 150 -6.13 -1.41 15.04
CA ALA A 150 -7.41 -0.71 15.14
C ALA A 150 -7.26 0.71 15.73
N GLU A 151 -6.40 0.89 16.72
CA GLU A 151 -6.06 2.21 17.30
C GLU A 151 -5.37 3.11 16.27
N LEU A 152 -4.31 2.61 15.60
CA LEU A 152 -3.60 3.35 14.55
C LEU A 152 -4.54 3.75 13.40
N THR A 153 -5.48 2.89 13.02
CA THR A 153 -6.48 3.20 12.00
C THR A 153 -7.38 4.38 12.40
N LYS A 154 -7.79 4.43 13.68
CA LYS A 154 -8.58 5.55 14.22
C LYS A 154 -7.77 6.84 14.26
N GLU A 155 -6.50 6.78 14.68
CA GLU A 155 -5.60 7.93 14.67
C GLU A 155 -5.38 8.47 13.26
N LEU A 156 -5.17 7.58 12.29
CA LEU A 156 -5.01 7.94 10.88
C LEU A 156 -6.26 8.66 10.36
N GLN A 157 -7.45 8.14 10.67
CA GLN A 157 -8.71 8.81 10.33
C GLN A 157 -8.83 10.19 10.99
N ALA A 158 -8.44 10.33 12.26
CA ALA A 158 -8.45 11.61 12.97
C ALA A 158 -7.49 12.62 12.32
N VAL A 159 -6.27 12.21 11.98
CA VAL A 159 -5.27 13.05 11.29
C VAL A 159 -5.75 13.47 9.91
N ARG A 160 -6.40 12.58 9.15
CA ARG A 160 -7.04 12.95 7.86
C ARG A 160 -8.13 14.00 8.04
N GLY A 161 -8.94 13.89 9.10
CA GLY A 161 -9.95 14.88 9.44
C GLY A 161 -9.33 16.25 9.79
N GLN A 162 -8.27 16.25 10.60
CA GLN A 162 -7.52 17.47 10.93
C GLN A 162 -6.91 18.10 9.67
N LEU A 163 -6.30 17.31 8.80
CA LEU A 163 -5.75 17.78 7.53
C LEU A 163 -6.81 18.47 6.66
N ALA A 164 -8.00 17.87 6.52
CA ALA A 164 -9.10 18.49 5.77
C ALA A 164 -9.56 19.82 6.38
N SER A 165 -9.56 19.91 7.72
CA SER A 165 -9.90 21.16 8.43
C SER A 165 -8.85 22.26 8.21
N GLU A 166 -7.56 21.90 8.24
CA GLU A 166 -6.46 22.83 7.97
C GLU A 166 -6.41 23.25 6.50
N GLN A 167 -6.67 22.34 5.57
CA GLN A 167 -6.81 22.68 4.14
C GLN A 167 -7.91 23.72 3.92
N SER A 168 -9.06 23.55 4.58
CA SER A 168 -10.16 24.51 4.52
C SER A 168 -9.78 25.86 5.15
N ARG A 169 -8.99 25.85 6.23
CA ARG A 169 -8.48 27.06 6.88
C ARG A 169 -7.48 27.81 6.00
N CYS A 170 -6.51 27.10 5.41
CA CYS A 170 -5.55 27.66 4.47
C CYS A 170 -6.25 28.29 3.27
N PHE A 171 -7.24 27.61 2.67
CA PHE A 171 -8.01 28.15 1.56
C PHE A 171 -8.70 29.48 1.92
N LYS A 172 -9.33 29.58 3.10
CA LYS A 172 -9.93 30.84 3.57
C LYS A 172 -8.90 31.95 3.70
N LEU A 173 -7.75 31.65 4.31
CA LEU A 173 -6.66 32.63 4.45
C LEU A 173 -6.10 33.07 3.10
N GLU A 174 -6.01 32.17 2.12
CA GLU A 174 -5.59 32.52 0.75
C GLU A 174 -6.57 33.49 0.09
N VAL A 175 -7.87 33.26 0.26
CA VAL A 175 -8.92 34.19 -0.21
C VAL A 175 -8.80 35.54 0.49
N ASP A 176 -8.68 35.57 1.83
CA ASP A 176 -8.54 36.82 2.59
C ASP A 176 -7.30 37.62 2.16
N VAL A 177 -6.17 36.93 1.93
CA VAL A 177 -4.94 37.55 1.42
C VAL A 177 -5.15 38.15 0.03
N ALA A 178 -5.88 37.46 -0.86
CA ALA A 178 -6.20 37.99 -2.19
C ALA A 178 -7.09 39.24 -2.10
N GLU A 179 -8.12 39.23 -1.25
CA GLU A 179 -8.99 40.39 -1.02
C GLU A 179 -8.22 41.59 -0.46
N LEU A 180 -7.33 41.35 0.52
CA LEU A 180 -6.51 42.42 1.10
C LEU A 180 -5.54 43.01 0.06
N ARG A 181 -4.94 42.18 -0.79
CA ARG A 181 -4.10 42.65 -1.90
C ARG A 181 -4.89 43.51 -2.89
N GLN A 182 -6.11 43.12 -3.22
CA GLN A 182 -6.99 43.92 -4.08
C GLN A 182 -7.33 45.27 -3.43
N LYS A 183 -7.69 45.28 -2.15
CA LYS A 183 -7.98 46.52 -1.41
C LYS A 183 -6.77 47.45 -1.39
N LEU A 184 -5.57 46.91 -1.16
CA LEU A 184 -4.34 47.69 -1.18
C LEU A 184 -4.10 48.35 -2.54
N GLN A 185 -4.24 47.61 -3.64
CA GLN A 185 -4.11 48.16 -4.99
C GLN A 185 -5.12 49.29 -5.26
N SER A 186 -6.36 49.16 -4.77
CA SER A 186 -7.37 50.20 -4.91
C SER A 186 -7.03 51.46 -4.10
N MET A 187 -6.44 51.29 -2.92
CA MET A 187 -5.98 52.39 -2.08
C MET A 187 -4.82 53.16 -2.73
N ASP A 188 -3.84 52.44 -3.29
CA ASP A 188 -2.70 53.04 -3.99
C ASP A 188 -3.15 53.86 -5.23
N ALA A 189 -4.22 53.42 -5.91
CA ALA A 189 -4.81 54.16 -7.02
C ALA A 189 -5.48 55.47 -6.55
N LEU A 190 -6.28 55.39 -5.48
CA LEU A 190 -6.91 56.56 -4.87
C LEU A 190 -5.88 57.56 -4.34
N GLU A 191 -4.78 57.10 -3.76
CA GLU A 191 -3.71 57.97 -3.28
C GLU A 191 -3.09 58.79 -4.42
N LYS A 192 -2.84 58.17 -5.57
CA LYS A 192 -2.34 58.85 -6.78
C LYS A 192 -3.34 59.88 -7.30
N GLU A 193 -4.63 59.55 -7.33
CA GLU A 193 -5.68 60.51 -7.72
C GLU A 193 -5.74 61.72 -6.78
N VAL A 194 -5.68 61.49 -5.47
CA VAL A 194 -5.66 62.57 -4.48
C VAL A 194 -4.41 63.44 -4.66
N GLU A 195 -3.26 62.85 -4.93
CA GLU A 195 -2.03 63.59 -5.16
C GLU A 195 -2.10 64.43 -6.45
N LEU A 196 -2.69 63.91 -7.52
CA LEU A 196 -2.99 64.67 -8.74
C LEU A 196 -3.95 65.84 -8.47
N LEU A 197 -5.03 65.61 -7.73
CA LEU A 197 -5.99 66.65 -7.37
C LEU A 197 -5.35 67.75 -6.51
N ARG A 198 -4.44 67.39 -5.58
CA ARG A 198 -3.67 68.37 -4.80
C ARG A 198 -2.79 69.24 -5.69
N ARG A 199 -2.09 68.63 -6.67
CA ARG A 199 -1.27 69.37 -7.65
C ARG A 199 -2.13 70.29 -8.53
N GLN A 200 -3.26 69.81 -9.03
CA GLN A 200 -4.20 70.61 -9.82
C GLN A 200 -4.77 71.78 -9.03
N LYS A 201 -5.16 71.56 -7.77
CA LYS A 201 -5.64 72.62 -6.88
C LYS A 201 -4.59 73.70 -6.67
N ALA A 202 -3.34 73.33 -6.35
CA ALA A 202 -2.26 74.29 -6.16
C ALA A 202 -1.98 75.11 -7.44
N ALA A 203 -1.99 74.48 -8.61
CA ALA A 203 -1.82 75.18 -9.89
C ALA A 203 -2.98 76.15 -10.18
N SER A 204 -4.22 75.75 -9.91
CA SER A 204 -5.42 76.59 -10.05
C SER A 204 -5.39 77.79 -9.10
N GLU A 205 -5.01 77.58 -7.83
CA GLU A 205 -4.87 78.66 -6.85
C GLU A 205 -3.79 79.66 -7.25
N GLN A 206 -2.64 79.19 -7.73
CA GLN A 206 -1.58 80.07 -8.24
C GLN A 206 -2.04 80.87 -9.47
N ALA A 207 -2.70 80.21 -10.44
CA ALA A 207 -3.25 80.90 -11.61
C ALA A 207 -4.30 81.96 -11.23
N ALA A 208 -5.11 81.69 -10.21
CA ALA A 208 -6.08 82.65 -9.68
C ALA A 208 -5.40 83.85 -8.99
N LEU A 209 -4.29 83.63 -8.26
CA LEU A 209 -3.48 84.70 -7.67
C LEU A 209 -2.81 85.57 -8.74
N ASP A 210 -2.20 84.95 -9.75
CA ASP A 210 -1.56 85.66 -10.87
C ASP A 210 -2.58 86.48 -11.66
N ALA A 211 -3.78 85.93 -11.89
CA ALA A 211 -4.89 86.66 -12.53
C ALA A 211 -5.35 87.86 -11.69
N LYS A 212 -5.48 87.70 -10.37
CA LYS A 212 -5.80 88.81 -9.45
C LYS A 212 -4.71 89.88 -9.44
N GLN A 213 -3.43 89.52 -9.47
CA GLN A 213 -2.33 90.49 -9.58
C GLN A 213 -2.37 91.26 -10.90
N ARG A 214 -2.65 90.58 -12.02
CA ARG A 214 -2.84 91.23 -13.32
C ARG A 214 -4.04 92.18 -13.34
N GLN A 215 -5.13 91.85 -12.63
CA GLN A 215 -6.28 92.75 -12.45
C GLN A 215 -5.99 93.91 -11.49
N GLY A 216 -5.22 93.71 -10.42
CA GLY A 216 -4.79 94.76 -9.47
C GLY A 216 -3.75 95.73 -10.04
N SER A 217 -2.98 95.30 -11.05
CA SER A 217 -2.14 96.15 -11.90
C SER A 217 -2.91 96.79 -13.07
N GLY A 218 -4.22 96.60 -13.14
CA GLY A 218 -5.11 97.01 -14.23
C GLY A 218 -5.43 98.51 -14.25
N GLY A 219 -4.44 99.38 -14.12
CA GLY A 219 -4.56 100.79 -14.49
C GLY A 219 -4.45 100.97 -16.01
N MET A 220 -5.29 100.31 -16.83
CA MET A 220 -5.41 100.58 -18.28
C MET A 220 -6.50 99.73 -18.98
N TRP A 221 -7.72 99.67 -18.44
CA TRP A 221 -8.87 99.10 -19.18
C TRP A 221 -9.87 100.18 -19.64
N GLY A 222 -9.40 101.41 -19.87
CA GLY A 222 -10.23 102.59 -20.12
C GLY A 222 -10.69 102.87 -21.55
N TRP A 223 -10.30 102.08 -22.57
CA TRP A 223 -10.56 102.44 -23.98
C TRP A 223 -11.62 101.60 -24.70
N LEU A 224 -12.32 100.69 -24.01
CA LEU A 224 -13.39 99.88 -24.64
C LEU A 224 -14.82 100.34 -24.30
N ALA A 225 -14.99 101.35 -23.44
CA ALA A 225 -16.29 101.99 -23.23
C ALA A 225 -16.40 103.24 -24.10
N GLY A 226 -17.08 103.09 -25.25
CA GLY A 226 -17.35 104.18 -26.18
C GLY A 226 -17.99 105.38 -25.49
N SER A 227 -17.25 106.48 -25.42
CA SER A 227 -17.80 107.81 -25.18
C SER A 227 -17.44 108.68 -26.39
N PRO A 228 -18.42 109.31 -27.05
CA PRO A 228 -18.15 110.12 -28.23
C PRO A 228 -17.41 111.41 -27.83
N PRO A 229 -16.49 111.93 -28.66
CA PRO A 229 -15.84 113.21 -28.37
C PRO A 229 -16.87 114.35 -28.41
N PRO A 230 -16.77 115.34 -27.51
CA PRO A 230 -17.65 116.50 -27.49
C PRO A 230 -17.45 117.37 -28.73
N SER A 231 -18.59 117.82 -29.24
CA SER A 231 -18.81 118.64 -30.44
C SER A 231 -18.06 119.96 -30.47
N GLN A 232 -17.54 120.30 -31.66
CA GLN A 232 -17.49 121.67 -32.19
C GLN A 232 -18.25 121.72 -33.50
#